data_AF-A0A3M8WBW1-F1
#
_entry.id   AF-A0A3M8WBW1-F1
#
_cell.length_a   1.000
_cell.length_b   1.000
_cell.length_c   1.000
_cell.angle_alpha   90.00
_cell.angle_beta   90.00
_cell.angle_gamma   90.00
#
_symmetry.space_group_name_H-M   'P 1'
#
loop_
_entity.id
_entity.type
_entity.pdbx_description
1 polymer ?
#
loop_
_entity_poly.entity_id
_entity_poly.type
_entity_poly.pdbx_seq_one_letter_code
_entity_poly.pdbx_strand_id
1 'polypeptide(L)'
;GLAGQDGPRGAADLARLVRDGHPGAVRVVREAAVTIGEVVALLVHVYNPARIVIGGAIAAASDDLLARIRGVVYRRALPLATRRLSLTQSVLGMSAGVVGGTVVGVEHVLSPEGIGDLLAHSA
;
A
#
# COMPACT_ATOMS: atom_id res chain seq x y z
N GLY A 1 -3.46 27.89 -3.28
CA GLY A 1 -2.98 26.48 -3.26
C GLY A 1 -3.29 25.90 -1.89
N LEU A 2 -3.38 24.57 -1.71
CA LEU A 2 -3.72 23.88 -0.44
C LEU A 2 -2.89 24.27 0.81
N ALA A 3 -1.94 25.19 0.67
CA ALA A 3 -1.20 25.88 1.73
C ALA A 3 -1.96 27.08 2.34
N GLY A 4 -3.24 27.27 2.01
CA GLY A 4 -4.14 28.09 2.82
C GLY A 4 -4.44 27.40 4.14
N GLN A 5 -4.98 28.11 5.11
CA GLN A 5 -5.13 27.69 6.52
C GLN A 5 -6.13 26.53 6.74
N ASP A 6 -6.55 25.85 5.66
CA ASP A 6 -7.52 24.75 5.58
C ASP A 6 -6.95 23.54 4.80
N GLY A 7 -5.68 23.20 5.03
CA GLY A 7 -5.11 21.93 4.55
C GLY A 7 -5.79 20.71 5.21
N PRO A 8 -5.75 19.52 4.57
CA PRO A 8 -6.30 18.32 5.18
C PRO A 8 -5.66 18.04 6.54
N ARG A 9 -6.48 17.77 7.55
CA ARG A 9 -6.03 17.56 8.95
C ARG A 9 -5.36 16.20 9.19
N GLY A 10 -5.10 15.45 8.13
CA GLY A 10 -4.48 14.12 8.16
C GLY A 10 -4.87 13.27 6.95
N ALA A 11 -4.36 12.04 6.90
CA ALA A 11 -4.57 11.13 5.78
C ALA A 11 -6.04 10.78 5.55
N ALA A 12 -6.85 10.66 6.61
CA ALA A 12 -8.28 10.36 6.52
C ALA A 12 -9.07 11.51 5.87
N ASP A 13 -8.75 12.75 6.26
CA ASP A 13 -9.39 13.95 5.70
C ASP A 13 -8.92 14.21 4.27
N LEU A 14 -7.63 13.99 3.97
CA LEU A 14 -7.13 14.00 2.59
C LEU A 14 -7.84 12.94 1.73
N ALA A 15 -8.00 11.71 2.23
CA ALA A 15 -8.73 10.66 1.52
C ALA A 15 -10.19 11.05 1.28
N ARG A 16 -10.85 11.74 2.21
CA ARG A 16 -12.19 12.30 2.02
C ARG A 16 -12.21 13.35 0.91
N LEU A 17 -11.35 14.36 0.98
CA LEU A 17 -11.26 15.41 -0.05
C LEU A 17 -10.98 14.86 -1.45
N VAL A 18 -10.19 13.77 -1.54
CA VAL A 18 -9.91 13.08 -2.81
C VAL A 18 -11.15 12.37 -3.34
N ARG A 19 -11.90 11.66 -2.48
CA ARG A 19 -13.19 11.04 -2.86
C ARG A 19 -14.19 12.09 -3.33
N ASP A 20 -14.21 13.25 -2.68
CA ASP A 20 -15.10 14.36 -3.01
C ASP A 20 -14.64 15.13 -4.27
N GLY A 21 -13.52 14.72 -4.90
CA GLY A 21 -13.01 15.33 -6.14
C GLY A 21 -12.38 16.71 -5.95
N HIS A 22 -12.01 17.09 -4.72
CA HIS A 22 -11.43 18.41 -4.44
C HIS A 22 -10.15 18.64 -5.28
N PRO A 23 -10.12 19.63 -6.20
CA PRO A 23 -9.07 19.72 -7.22
C PRO A 23 -7.66 19.80 -6.66
N GLY A 24 -7.49 20.54 -5.55
CA GLY A 24 -6.20 20.64 -4.87
C GLY A 24 -5.73 19.29 -4.33
N ALA A 25 -6.63 18.51 -3.71
CA ALA A 25 -6.31 17.25 -3.06
C ALA A 25 -5.96 16.18 -4.10
N VAL A 26 -6.77 16.10 -5.16
CA VAL A 26 -6.51 15.23 -6.32
C VAL A 26 -5.16 15.56 -6.95
N ARG A 27 -4.82 16.85 -7.13
CA ARG A 27 -3.52 17.26 -7.67
C ARG A 27 -2.35 16.79 -6.80
N VAL A 28 -2.41 17.02 -5.50
CA VAL A 28 -1.34 16.60 -4.57
C VAL A 28 -1.17 15.09 -4.56
N VAL A 29 -2.27 14.33 -4.54
CA VAL A 29 -2.21 12.87 -4.61
C VAL A 29 -1.63 12.40 -5.95
N ARG A 30 -1.96 13.06 -7.06
CA ARG A 30 -1.37 12.77 -8.38
C ARG A 30 0.12 13.06 -8.44
N GLU A 31 0.58 14.13 -7.81
CA GLU A 31 2.01 14.45 -7.69
C GLU A 31 2.73 13.37 -6.87
N ALA A 32 2.17 13.00 -5.71
CA ALA A 32 2.69 11.92 -4.88
C ALA A 32 2.73 10.57 -5.61
N ALA A 33 1.73 10.27 -6.46
CA ALA A 33 1.68 9.07 -7.28
C ALA A 33 2.90 8.92 -8.19
N VAL A 34 3.42 10.04 -8.70
CA VAL A 34 4.62 10.03 -9.54
C VAL A 34 5.80 9.55 -8.70
N THR A 35 6.09 10.22 -7.58
CA THR A 35 7.18 9.86 -6.67
C THR A 35 7.10 8.41 -6.20
N ILE A 36 5.91 7.94 -5.82
CA ILE A 36 5.68 6.53 -5.45
C ILE A 36 6.05 5.60 -6.61
N GLY A 37 5.60 5.93 -7.84
CA GLY A 37 5.93 5.15 -9.02
C GLY A 37 7.43 5.07 -9.34
N GLU A 38 8.20 6.11 -9.01
CA GLU A 38 9.66 6.11 -9.16
C GLU A 38 10.32 5.12 -8.19
N VAL A 39 9.90 5.16 -6.91
CA VAL A 39 10.38 4.22 -5.89
C VAL A 39 9.99 2.79 -6.25
N VAL A 40 8.76 2.56 -6.70
CA VAL A 40 8.30 1.24 -7.14
C VAL A 40 9.13 0.75 -8.32
N ALA A 41 9.44 1.60 -9.30
CA ALA A 41 10.29 1.21 -10.44
C ALA A 41 11.70 0.76 -9.98
N LEU A 42 12.28 1.46 -9.01
CA LEU A 42 13.56 1.08 -8.40
C LEU A 42 13.44 -0.28 -7.70
N LEU A 43 12.40 -0.49 -6.88
CA LEU A 43 12.18 -1.77 -6.19
C LEU A 43 11.99 -2.92 -7.17
N VAL A 44 11.31 -2.69 -8.29
CA VAL A 44 11.15 -3.69 -9.35
C VAL A 44 12.50 -4.04 -9.96
N HIS A 45 13.36 -3.05 -10.20
CA HIS A 45 14.68 -3.28 -10.75
C HIS A 45 15.59 -4.08 -9.81
N VAL A 46 15.54 -3.78 -8.50
CA VAL A 46 16.41 -4.41 -7.50
C VAL A 46 15.92 -5.80 -7.09
N TYR A 47 14.61 -5.96 -6.88
CA TYR A 47 14.05 -7.18 -6.27
C TYR A 47 13.29 -8.09 -7.24
N ASN A 48 12.96 -7.63 -8.45
CA ASN A 48 12.14 -8.36 -9.42
C ASN A 48 10.91 -9.08 -8.80
N PRO A 49 10.06 -8.37 -8.03
CA PRO A 49 8.97 -9.00 -7.30
C PRO A 49 7.85 -9.43 -8.25
N ALA A 50 7.17 -10.53 -7.90
CA ALA A 50 5.96 -10.95 -8.61
C ALA A 50 4.75 -10.04 -8.31
N ARG A 51 4.70 -9.41 -7.13
CA ARG A 51 3.58 -8.56 -6.71
C ARG A 51 4.04 -7.40 -5.83
N ILE A 52 3.42 -6.24 -6.05
CA ILE A 52 3.50 -5.08 -5.17
C ILE A 52 2.08 -4.65 -4.84
N VAL A 53 1.79 -4.53 -3.55
CA VAL A 53 0.47 -4.15 -3.04
C VAL A 53 0.56 -2.74 -2.45
N ILE A 54 -0.30 -1.84 -2.91
CA ILE A 54 -0.41 -0.47 -2.40
C ILE A 54 -1.56 -0.42 -1.40
N GLY A 55 -1.23 -0.09 -0.15
CA GLY A 55 -2.20 0.04 0.95
C GLY A 55 -2.51 1.50 1.30
N GLY A 56 -3.41 1.66 2.28
CA GLY A 56 -3.74 2.95 2.89
C GLY A 56 -5.02 3.59 2.36
N ALA A 57 -5.61 4.47 3.19
CA ALA A 57 -6.91 5.08 2.94
C ALA A 57 -6.94 5.98 1.68
N ILE A 58 -5.82 6.59 1.31
CA ILE A 58 -5.70 7.43 0.11
C ILE A 58 -5.68 6.57 -1.15
N ALA A 59 -5.02 5.40 -1.10
CA ALA A 59 -5.03 4.46 -2.21
C ALA A 59 -6.42 3.90 -2.45
N ALA A 60 -7.19 3.63 -1.39
CA ALA A 60 -8.59 3.22 -1.50
C ALA A 60 -9.54 4.36 -1.97
N ALA A 61 -9.13 5.62 -1.81
CA ALA A 61 -9.92 6.79 -2.16
C ALA A 61 -9.73 7.26 -3.61
N SER A 62 -8.81 6.65 -4.37
CA SER A 62 -8.45 7.11 -5.71
C SER A 62 -8.25 5.96 -6.68
N ASP A 63 -9.17 5.83 -7.62
CA ASP A 63 -9.06 4.87 -8.74
C ASP A 63 -7.88 5.23 -9.67
N ASP A 64 -7.62 6.53 -9.81
CA ASP A 64 -6.57 7.09 -10.65
C ASP A 64 -5.14 6.90 -10.10
N LEU A 65 -5.00 6.76 -8.77
CA LEU A 65 -3.68 6.68 -8.14
C LEU A 65 -2.88 5.50 -8.67
N LEU A 66 -3.48 4.31 -8.63
CA LEU A 66 -2.80 3.08 -9.04
C LEU A 66 -2.48 3.09 -10.54
N ALA A 67 -3.39 3.61 -11.37
CA ALA A 67 -3.17 3.80 -12.79
C ALA A 67 -1.96 4.71 -13.05
N ARG A 68 -1.86 5.82 -12.30
CA ARG A 68 -0.74 6.76 -12.43
C ARG A 68 0.58 6.15 -12.00
N ILE A 69 0.61 5.42 -10.88
CA ILE A 69 1.80 4.68 -10.43
C ILE A 69 2.25 3.69 -11.52
N ARG A 70 1.33 2.87 -12.05
CA ARG A 70 1.64 1.92 -13.13
C ARG A 70 2.25 2.60 -14.34
N GLY A 71 1.71 3.75 -14.75
CA GLY A 71 2.24 4.52 -15.88
C GLY A 71 3.69 4.99 -15.67
N VAL A 72 4.07 5.34 -14.45
CA VAL A 72 5.47 5.68 -14.12
C VAL A 72 6.35 4.44 -14.12
N VAL A 73 5.90 3.36 -13.49
CA VAL A 73 6.64 2.09 -13.40
C VAL A 73 6.91 1.54 -14.80
N TYR A 74 5.92 1.48 -15.67
CA TYR A 74 6.10 0.94 -17.03
C TYR A 74 6.98 1.80 -17.92
N ARG A 75 7.07 3.12 -17.66
CA ARG A 75 8.01 4.00 -18.38
C ARG A 75 9.45 3.82 -17.92
N ARG A 76 9.68 3.42 -16.67
CA ARG A 76 11.02 3.40 -16.06
C ARG A 76 11.60 2.01 -15.81
N ALA A 77 10.76 0.99 -15.66
CA ALA A 77 11.21 -0.39 -15.46
C ALA A 77 11.50 -1.06 -16.81
N LEU A 78 12.55 -1.88 -16.87
CA LEU A 78 12.95 -2.62 -18.06
C LEU A 78 11.78 -3.53 -18.54
N PRO A 79 11.46 -3.57 -19.85
CA PRO A 79 10.31 -4.32 -20.39
C PRO A 79 10.26 -5.82 -20.06
N LEU A 80 11.39 -6.41 -19.66
CA LEU A 80 11.49 -7.84 -19.33
C LEU A 80 11.15 -8.15 -17.85
N ALA A 81 11.34 -7.19 -16.92
CA ALA A 81 11.05 -7.38 -15.50
C ALA A 81 9.56 -7.18 -15.15
N THR A 82 8.81 -6.46 -15.99
CA THR A 82 7.41 -6.11 -15.71
C THR A 82 6.39 -7.13 -16.22
N ARG A 83 6.78 -8.13 -17.03
CA ARG A 83 5.84 -9.12 -17.61
C ARG A 83 5.06 -9.93 -16.57
N ARG A 84 5.61 -10.13 -15.38
CA ARG A 84 4.97 -10.88 -14.28
C ARG A 84 4.63 -10.02 -13.08
N LEU A 85 4.88 -8.72 -13.15
CA LEU A 85 4.65 -7.80 -12.03
C LEU A 85 3.16 -7.49 -11.90
N SER A 86 2.57 -7.89 -10.78
CA SER A 86 1.22 -7.51 -10.38
C SER A 86 1.27 -6.30 -9.44
N LEU A 87 0.89 -5.12 -9.93
CA LEU A 87 0.64 -3.94 -9.08
C LEU A 87 -0.84 -3.92 -8.70
N THR A 88 -1.17 -3.97 -7.41
CA THR A 88 -2.57 -4.06 -6.93
C THR A 88 -2.81 -3.16 -5.73
N GLN A 89 -4.07 -2.79 -5.48
CA GLN A 89 -4.48 -2.19 -4.21
C GLN A 89 -4.77 -3.30 -3.19
N SER A 90 -4.51 -3.01 -1.92
CA SER A 90 -4.89 -3.92 -0.83
C SER A 90 -6.41 -4.03 -0.73
N VAL A 91 -6.91 -5.27 -0.69
CA VAL A 91 -8.34 -5.57 -0.46
C VAL A 91 -8.72 -5.56 1.03
N LEU A 92 -7.72 -5.57 1.92
CA LEU A 92 -7.94 -5.64 3.36
C LEU A 92 -8.25 -4.28 3.99
N GLY A 93 -8.03 -3.18 3.26
CA GLY A 93 -8.32 -1.83 3.73
C GLY A 93 -7.79 -1.54 5.13
N MET A 94 -8.66 -1.03 6.00
CA MET A 94 -8.33 -0.72 7.41
C MET A 94 -8.11 -1.96 8.28
N SER A 95 -8.55 -3.14 7.84
CA SER A 95 -8.37 -4.40 8.57
C SER A 95 -6.99 -5.02 8.36
N ALA A 96 -6.19 -4.51 7.42
CA ALA A 96 -4.88 -5.08 7.10
C ALA A 96 -3.96 -5.23 8.33
N GLY A 97 -3.98 -4.25 9.23
CA GLY A 97 -3.19 -4.29 10.47
C GLY A 97 -3.65 -5.38 11.44
N VAL A 98 -4.96 -5.50 11.64
CA VAL A 98 -5.54 -6.54 12.52
C VAL A 98 -5.28 -7.93 11.94
N VAL A 99 -5.52 -8.11 10.64
CA VAL A 99 -5.27 -9.40 9.95
C VAL A 99 -3.80 -9.80 10.07
N GLY A 100 -2.87 -8.87 9.82
CA GLY A 100 -1.44 -9.13 9.99
C GLY A 100 -1.09 -9.52 11.43
N GLY A 101 -1.64 -8.81 12.42
CA GLY A 101 -1.45 -9.13 13.84
C GLY A 101 -1.99 -10.51 14.22
N THR A 102 -3.15 -10.90 13.68
CA THR A 102 -3.70 -12.26 13.88
C THR A 102 -2.78 -13.31 13.28
N VAL A 103 -2.27 -13.11 12.06
CA VAL A 103 -1.32 -14.05 11.43
C VAL A 103 -0.07 -14.21 12.29
N VAL A 104 0.53 -13.11 12.75
CA VAL A 104 1.70 -13.14 13.64
C VAL A 104 1.39 -13.87 14.94
N GLY A 105 0.22 -13.63 15.54
CA GLY A 105 -0.21 -14.34 16.75
C GLY A 105 -0.37 -15.84 16.54
N VAL A 106 -0.97 -16.25 15.41
CA VAL A 106 -1.12 -17.67 15.04
C VAL A 106 0.24 -18.32 14.79
N GLU A 107 1.13 -17.66 14.05
CA GLU A 107 2.48 -18.15 13.78
C GLU A 107 3.30 -18.32 15.07
N HIS A 108 3.12 -17.41 16.03
CA HIS A 108 3.77 -17.50 17.34
C HIS A 108 3.27 -18.69 18.15
N VAL A 109 1.95 -18.86 18.26
CA VAL A 109 1.34 -19.97 19.02
C VAL A 109 1.68 -21.33 18.38
N LEU A 110 1.76 -21.39 17.06
CA LEU A 110 2.07 -22.61 16.30
C LEU A 110 3.57 -22.80 16.04
N SER A 111 4.44 -22.01 16.65
CA SER A 111 5.89 -22.21 16.56
C SER A 111 6.32 -23.48 17.33
N PRO A 112 7.51 -24.04 17.05
CA PRO A 112 8.02 -25.19 17.81
C PRO A 112 8.01 -24.95 19.33
N GLU A 113 8.38 -23.74 19.76
CA GLU A 113 8.38 -23.32 21.15
C GLU A 113 6.95 -23.17 21.69
N GLY A 114 6.06 -22.49 20.95
CA GLY A 114 4.67 -22.29 21.34
C GLY A 114 3.89 -23.60 21.50
N ILE A 115 4.13 -24.57 20.63
CA ILE A 115 3.57 -25.92 20.75
C ILE A 115 4.11 -26.62 22.00
N GLY A 116 5.40 -26.48 22.29
CA GLY A 116 6.03 -27.01 23.51
C GLY A 116 5.36 -26.48 24.78
N ASP A 117 5.14 -25.17 24.84
CA ASP A 117 4.47 -24.52 25.97
C ASP A 117 3.02 -25.00 26.10
N LEU A 118 2.28 -25.12 25.00
CA LEU A 118 0.89 -25.61 24.97
C LEU A 118 0.76 -27.03 25.53
N LEU A 119 1.67 -27.92 25.13
CA LEU A 119 1.71 -29.31 25.61
C LEU A 119 2.07 -29.37 27.10
N ALA A 120 2.95 -28.48 27.58
CA ALA A 120 3.33 -28.43 28.99
C ALA A 120 2.20 -27.93 29.92
N HIS A 121 1.30 -27.08 29.42
CA HIS A 121 0.14 -26.59 30.19
C HIS A 121 -1.10 -27.51 30.13
N SER A 122 -1.04 -28.59 29.35
CA SER A 122 -2.15 -29.55 29.17
C SER A 122 -1.88 -30.93 29.82
N ALA A 123 -0.77 -31.06 30.55
CA ALA A 123 -0.42 -32.21 31.41
C ALA A 123 -0.65 -31.87 32.89
#